data_AF-A0A961VCM7-F1
#
_entry.id   AF-A0A961VCM7-F1
#
_cell.length_a   1.000
_cell.length_b   1.000
_cell.length_c   1.000
_cell.angle_alpha   90.00
_cell.angle_beta   90.00
_cell.angle_gamma   90.00
#
_symmetry.space_group_name_H-M   'P 1'
#
loop_
_entity.id
_entity.type
_entity.pdbx_description
1 polymer ?
#
loop_
_entity_poly.entity_id
_entity_poly.type
_entity_poly.pdbx_seq_one_letter_code
_entity_poly.pdbx_strand_id
1 'polypeptide(L)'
;CLYANNARMVREAQAKGYQNALCCDANGNVAELATSNVFMTRGGEVFTPAPNGTFLNGITRQRVIGLLREAGTTVHETTLTVDDFREAEEIFSTGNISKVVPVIGLDGNALQFGPVARKARQLYWDWAKA
;
A
#
# COMPACT_ATOMS: atom_id res chain seq x y z
N CYS A 1 7.71 16.92 -12.73
CA CYS A 1 6.52 16.96 -13.61
C CYS A 1 5.40 15.99 -13.17
N LEU A 2 5.71 14.78 -12.66
CA LEU A 2 4.70 13.74 -12.39
C LEU A 2 3.63 14.09 -11.33
N TYR A 3 4.02 14.81 -10.27
CA TYR A 3 3.16 15.05 -9.10
C TYR A 3 1.90 15.91 -9.34
N ALA A 4 1.81 16.64 -10.44
CA ALA A 4 0.57 17.39 -10.76
C ALA A 4 -0.62 16.44 -10.97
N ASN A 5 -0.37 15.23 -11.50
CA ASN A 5 -1.37 14.18 -11.62
C ASN A 5 -1.84 13.69 -10.25
N ASN A 6 -0.90 13.46 -9.34
CA ASN A 6 -1.17 13.03 -7.97
C ASN A 6 -1.99 14.09 -7.21
N ALA A 7 -1.68 15.37 -7.41
CA ALA A 7 -2.42 16.47 -6.77
C ALA A 7 -3.90 16.48 -7.16
N ARG A 8 -4.24 16.25 -8.44
CA ARG A 8 -5.66 16.16 -8.86
C ARG A 8 -6.36 14.93 -8.29
N MET A 9 -5.67 13.79 -8.15
CA MET A 9 -6.21 12.57 -7.54
C MET A 9 -6.55 12.79 -6.07
N VAL A 10 -5.62 13.40 -5.31
CA VAL A 10 -5.85 13.73 -3.89
C VAL A 10 -6.99 14.73 -3.73
N ARG A 11 -7.05 15.76 -4.59
CA ARG A 11 -8.14 16.74 -4.56
C ARG A 11 -9.50 16.09 -4.80
N GLU A 12 -9.59 15.15 -5.74
CA GLU A 12 -10.82 14.42 -6.01
C GLU A 12 -11.23 13.52 -4.83
N ALA A 13 -10.28 12.80 -4.23
CA ALA A 13 -10.53 12.01 -3.03
C ALA A 13 -11.06 12.85 -1.88
N GLN A 14 -10.43 14.01 -1.63
CA GLN A 14 -10.85 14.97 -0.61
C GLN A 14 -12.26 15.51 -0.85
N ALA A 15 -12.60 15.83 -2.11
CA ALA A 15 -13.95 16.25 -2.47
C ALA A 15 -15.03 15.18 -2.18
N LYS A 16 -14.63 13.90 -2.13
CA LYS A 16 -15.48 12.76 -1.76
C LYS A 16 -15.38 12.35 -0.29
N GLY A 17 -14.63 13.09 0.53
CA GLY A 17 -14.48 12.82 1.97
C GLY A 17 -13.35 11.85 2.35
N TYR A 18 -12.46 11.51 1.43
CA TYR A 18 -11.33 10.60 1.65
C TYR A 18 -9.98 11.32 1.69
N GLN A 19 -8.98 10.76 2.38
CA GLN A 19 -7.66 11.37 2.49
C GLN A 19 -6.74 11.08 1.29
N ASN A 20 -7.00 10.00 0.55
CA ASN A 20 -6.15 9.51 -0.52
C ASN A 20 -6.97 8.72 -1.55
N ALA A 21 -6.34 8.34 -2.65
CA ALA A 21 -6.95 7.54 -3.72
C ALA A 21 -6.11 6.28 -4.01
N LEU A 22 -6.78 5.16 -4.28
CA LEU A 22 -6.19 3.98 -4.89
C LEU A 22 -6.10 4.21 -6.41
N CYS A 23 -4.88 4.26 -6.94
CA CYS A 23 -4.63 4.66 -8.32
C CYS A 23 -4.30 3.44 -9.18
N CYS A 24 -4.91 3.39 -10.37
CA CYS A 24 -4.66 2.35 -11.35
C CYS A 24 -3.71 2.79 -12.46
N ASP A 25 -3.04 1.82 -13.08
CA ASP A 25 -2.34 2.00 -14.34
C ASP A 25 -3.33 2.13 -15.52
N ALA A 26 -2.81 2.32 -16.73
CA ALA A 26 -3.62 2.48 -17.93
C ALA A 26 -4.42 1.22 -18.32
N ASN A 27 -4.08 0.06 -17.77
CA ASN A 27 -4.78 -1.21 -17.99
C ASN A 27 -5.85 -1.48 -16.93
N GLY A 28 -6.01 -0.58 -15.95
CA GLY A 28 -6.98 -0.74 -14.85
C GLY A 28 -6.47 -1.57 -13.68
N ASN A 29 -5.19 -1.96 -13.65
CA ASN A 29 -4.60 -2.64 -12.50
C ASN A 29 -4.18 -1.62 -11.46
N VAL A 30 -4.31 -1.95 -10.18
CA VAL A 30 -3.83 -1.10 -9.08
C VAL A 30 -2.32 -0.96 -9.16
N ALA A 31 -1.84 0.30 -9.14
CA ALA A 31 -0.42 0.64 -9.14
C ALA A 31 0.06 1.05 -7.73
N GLU A 32 -0.57 2.05 -7.13
CA GLU A 32 -0.24 2.56 -5.79
C GLU A 32 -1.36 3.45 -5.22
N LEU A 33 -1.16 4.03 -4.03
CA LEU A 33 -1.94 5.20 -3.63
C LEU A 33 -1.37 6.46 -4.29
N ALA A 34 -2.16 7.52 -4.39
CA ALA A 34 -1.71 8.79 -5.00
C ALA A 34 -0.44 9.39 -4.35
N THR A 35 -0.05 8.96 -3.15
CA THR A 35 1.13 9.49 -2.42
C THR A 35 2.11 8.44 -1.91
N SER A 36 1.86 7.14 -2.14
CA SER A 36 2.64 6.06 -1.53
C SER A 36 2.35 4.70 -2.14
N ASN A 37 3.32 3.78 -2.12
CA ASN A 37 3.06 2.38 -2.51
C ASN A 37 2.06 1.72 -1.56
N VAL A 38 1.32 0.74 -2.06
CA VAL A 38 0.20 0.10 -1.35
C VAL A 38 0.40 -1.41 -1.23
N PHE A 39 -0.12 -1.97 -0.14
CA PHE A 39 -0.13 -3.39 0.18
C PHE A 39 -1.52 -3.77 0.67
N MET A 40 -1.90 -5.02 0.43
CA MET A 40 -3.08 -5.66 1.01
C MET A 40 -2.70 -7.00 1.63
N THR A 41 -3.61 -7.55 2.42
CA THR A 41 -3.50 -8.92 2.94
C THR A 41 -4.75 -9.72 2.63
N ARG A 42 -4.57 -11.03 2.43
CA ARG A 42 -5.66 -11.99 2.23
C ARG A 42 -5.17 -13.37 2.64
N GLY A 43 -5.91 -14.07 3.50
CA GLY A 43 -5.54 -15.41 3.96
C GLY A 43 -4.20 -15.43 4.72
N GLY A 44 -3.85 -14.34 5.43
CA GLY A 44 -2.59 -14.22 6.17
C GLY A 44 -1.34 -13.96 5.32
N GLU A 45 -1.47 -13.85 3.99
CA GLU A 45 -0.39 -13.50 3.07
C GLU A 45 -0.46 -12.04 2.64
N VAL A 46 0.67 -11.48 2.21
CA VAL A 46 0.78 -10.07 1.78
C VAL A 46 0.87 -9.98 0.27
N PHE A 47 0.11 -9.07 -0.33
CA PHE A 47 0.14 -8.79 -1.75
C PHE A 47 0.42 -7.31 -1.99
N THR A 48 1.20 -6.99 -3.02
CA THR A 48 1.46 -5.62 -3.45
C THR A 48 1.59 -5.58 -4.97
N PRO A 49 1.22 -4.47 -5.63
CA PRO A 49 1.39 -4.33 -7.07
C PRO A 49 2.83 -4.64 -7.52
N ALA A 50 2.96 -5.49 -8.54
CA ALA A 50 4.22 -5.77 -9.20
C ALA A 50 4.75 -4.51 -9.90
N PRO A 51 6.04 -4.16 -9.74
CA PRO A 51 6.62 -3.01 -10.43
C PRO A 51 6.55 -3.19 -11.96
N ASN A 52 5.86 -2.26 -12.64
CA ASN A 52 5.66 -2.30 -14.09
C ASN A 52 6.14 -1.01 -14.80
N GLY A 53 6.83 -0.12 -14.08
CA GLY A 53 7.34 1.15 -14.60
C GLY A 53 6.34 2.31 -14.60
N THR A 54 5.07 2.08 -14.24
CA THR A 54 4.06 3.15 -14.17
C THR A 54 4.06 3.90 -12.83
N PHE A 55 4.69 3.32 -11.82
CA PHE A 55 4.86 3.87 -10.48
C PHE A 55 6.27 3.58 -9.95
N LEU A 56 6.67 4.28 -8.89
CA LEU A 56 7.99 4.08 -8.30
C LEU A 56 8.02 2.82 -7.44
N ASN A 57 8.93 1.90 -7.72
CA ASN A 57 9.25 0.79 -6.81
C ASN A 57 9.99 1.34 -5.58
N GLY A 58 9.26 1.85 -4.59
CA GLY A 58 9.81 2.63 -3.50
C GLY A 58 10.83 1.88 -2.64
N ILE A 59 11.83 2.61 -2.11
CA ILE A 59 12.85 2.03 -1.23
C ILE A 59 12.22 1.49 0.06
N THR A 60 11.26 2.20 0.64
CA THR A 60 10.52 1.73 1.83
C THR A 60 9.71 0.48 1.52
N ARG A 61 9.07 0.40 0.35
CA ARG A 61 8.36 -0.79 -0.13
C ARG A 61 9.32 -1.99 -0.16
N GLN A 62 10.45 -1.85 -0.84
CA GLN A 62 11.45 -2.93 -0.95
C GLN A 62 11.97 -3.38 0.43
N ARG A 63 12.26 -2.43 1.33
CA ARG A 63 12.70 -2.74 2.70
C ARG A 63 11.63 -3.52 3.47
N VAL A 64 10.37 -3.09 3.42
CA VAL A 64 9.26 -3.75 4.12
C VAL A 64 9.03 -5.16 3.57
N ILE A 65 9.11 -5.35 2.24
CA ILE A 65 9.04 -6.68 1.62
C ILE A 65 10.15 -7.60 2.15
N GLY A 66 11.40 -7.12 2.16
CA GLY A 66 12.54 -7.89 2.66
C GLY A 66 12.35 -8.32 4.12
N LEU A 67 12.01 -7.38 5.00
CA LEU A 67 11.79 -7.65 6.42
C LEU A 67 10.62 -8.62 6.67
N LEU A 68 9.53 -8.49 5.92
CA LEU A 68 8.40 -9.41 6.04
C LEU A 68 8.77 -10.83 5.61
N ARG A 69 9.52 -10.97 4.50
CA ARG A 69 10.04 -12.26 4.02
C ARG A 69 11.03 -12.88 5.01
N GLU A 70 11.96 -12.10 5.56
CA GLU A 70 12.90 -12.53 6.62
C GLU A 70 12.16 -13.01 7.87
N ALA A 71 11.03 -12.38 8.21
CA ALA A 71 10.16 -12.76 9.32
C ALA A 71 9.13 -13.86 8.97
N GLY A 72 9.35 -14.62 7.89
CA GLY A 72 8.55 -15.78 7.49
C GLY A 72 7.18 -15.46 6.89
N THR A 73 6.94 -14.23 6.44
CA THR A 73 5.66 -13.84 5.80
C THR A 73 5.77 -14.01 4.30
N THR A 74 4.81 -14.70 3.67
CA THR A 74 4.72 -14.76 2.21
C THR A 74 4.35 -13.39 1.65
N VAL A 75 5.16 -12.85 0.75
CA VAL A 75 4.92 -11.55 0.09
C VAL A 75 4.93 -11.71 -1.42
N HIS A 76 3.77 -11.50 -2.03
CA HIS A 76 3.53 -11.59 -3.46
C HIS A 76 3.59 -10.22 -4.12
N GLU A 77 4.41 -10.12 -5.16
CA GLU A 77 4.45 -8.97 -6.06
C GLU A 77 3.72 -9.38 -7.34
N THR A 78 2.45 -8.99 -7.48
CA THR A 78 1.56 -9.49 -8.54
C THR A 78 0.69 -8.38 -9.12
N THR A 79 0.01 -8.67 -10.22
CA THR A 79 -1.06 -7.81 -10.74
C THR A 79 -2.26 -7.88 -9.81
N LEU A 80 -2.76 -6.73 -9.38
CA LEU A 80 -3.90 -6.61 -8.47
C LEU A 80 -4.95 -5.69 -9.08
N THR A 81 -6.22 -5.99 -8.84
CA THR A 81 -7.37 -5.19 -9.27
C THR A 81 -7.95 -4.41 -8.11
N VAL A 82 -8.86 -3.47 -8.38
CA VAL A 82 -9.59 -2.77 -7.30
C VAL A 82 -10.43 -3.75 -6.48
N ASP A 83 -10.98 -4.79 -7.10
CA ASP A 83 -11.79 -5.79 -6.40
C ASP A 83 -10.96 -6.63 -5.44
N ASP A 84 -9.69 -6.93 -5.75
CA ASP A 84 -8.78 -7.57 -4.79
C ASP A 84 -8.63 -6.72 -3.50
N PHE A 85 -8.57 -5.39 -3.62
CA PHE A 85 -8.50 -4.49 -2.47
C PHE A 85 -9.83 -4.37 -1.72
N ARG A 86 -10.96 -4.56 -2.39
CA ARG A 86 -12.28 -4.62 -1.73
C ARG A 86 -12.45 -5.88 -0.89
N GLU A 87 -11.78 -6.95 -1.27
CA GLU A 87 -11.76 -8.23 -0.56
C GLU A 87 -10.62 -8.36 0.46
N ALA A 88 -9.79 -7.32 0.61
CA ALA A 88 -8.62 -7.36 1.50
C ALA A 88 -9.01 -7.39 2.99
N GLU A 89 -8.27 -8.17 3.77
CA GLU A 89 -8.40 -8.24 5.23
C GLU A 89 -7.77 -7.01 5.91
N GLU A 90 -6.63 -6.57 5.38
CA GLU A 90 -5.91 -5.36 5.81
C GLU A 90 -5.37 -4.64 4.59
N ILE A 91 -5.30 -3.31 4.65
CA ILE A 91 -4.60 -2.49 3.67
C ILE A 91 -3.62 -1.59 4.42
N PHE A 92 -2.40 -1.46 3.90
CA PHE A 92 -1.43 -0.50 4.42
C PHE A 92 -0.58 0.08 3.31
N SER A 93 -0.01 1.25 3.56
CA SER A 93 0.89 1.91 2.62
C SER A 93 2.30 2.02 3.18
N THR A 94 3.25 2.19 2.25
CA THR A 94 4.65 2.46 2.60
C THR A 94 5.17 3.71 1.90
N GLY A 95 5.94 4.53 2.61
CA GLY A 95 6.49 5.75 2.06
C GLY A 95 7.47 6.44 3.01
N ASN A 96 8.17 7.47 2.53
CA ASN A 96 9.29 8.04 3.28
C ASN A 96 8.88 8.73 4.59
N ILE A 97 7.74 9.41 4.67
CA ILE A 97 7.41 10.24 5.84
C ILE A 97 7.01 9.38 7.05
N SER A 98 6.07 8.45 6.87
CA SER A 98 5.48 7.68 7.97
C SER A 98 5.81 6.18 7.94
N LYS A 99 6.67 5.76 7.00
CA LYS A 99 7.22 4.42 6.81
C LYS A 99 6.19 3.35 6.49
N VAL A 100 5.37 2.95 7.46
CA VAL A 100 4.28 1.98 7.31
C VAL A 100 3.02 2.57 7.96
N VAL A 101 1.97 2.79 7.18
CA VAL A 101 0.72 3.44 7.62
C VAL A 101 -0.48 2.57 7.28
N PRO A 102 -1.36 2.24 8.25
CA PRO A 102 -2.58 1.50 7.94
C PRO A 102 -3.57 2.36 7.15
N VAL A 103 -4.29 1.72 6.23
CA VAL A 103 -5.47 2.29 5.60
C VAL A 103 -6.69 1.74 6.36
N ILE A 104 -7.44 2.64 6.99
CA ILE A 104 -8.56 2.30 7.90
C ILE A 104 -9.93 2.32 7.22
N GLY A 105 -9.97 2.48 5.89
CA GLY A 105 -11.19 2.30 5.12
C GLY A 105 -11.01 2.47 3.62
N LEU A 106 -11.92 1.87 2.87
CA LEU A 106 -11.99 1.89 1.41
C LEU A 106 -13.45 1.96 0.97
N ASP A 107 -13.82 2.97 0.17
CA ASP A 107 -15.17 3.16 -0.40
C ASP A 107 -16.34 2.99 0.61
N GLY A 108 -16.16 3.49 1.84
CA GLY A 108 -17.17 3.42 2.91
C GLY A 108 -17.08 2.17 3.79
N ASN A 109 -16.27 1.17 3.41
CA ASN A 109 -15.98 0.01 4.25
C ASN A 109 -14.87 0.36 5.24
N ALA A 110 -15.15 0.22 6.54
CA ALA A 110 -14.17 0.42 7.59
C ALA A 110 -13.22 -0.78 7.68
N LEU A 111 -11.91 -0.50 7.78
CA LEU A 111 -10.87 -1.51 7.94
C LEU A 111 -10.17 -1.29 9.29
N GLN A 112 -9.78 -2.40 9.93
CA GLN A 112 -9.01 -2.34 11.16
C GLN A 112 -7.52 -2.22 10.83
N PHE A 113 -6.78 -1.51 11.67
CA PHE A 113 -5.33 -1.66 11.66
C PHE A 113 -5.04 -3.08 12.15
N GLY A 114 -4.69 -4.01 11.26
CA GLY A 114 -4.58 -5.42 11.62
C GLY A 114 -3.17 -5.85 12.06
N PRO A 115 -3.02 -7.14 12.44
CA PRO A 115 -1.77 -7.70 12.93
C PRO A 115 -0.64 -7.66 11.90
N VAL A 116 -0.90 -7.85 10.60
CA VAL A 116 0.16 -7.90 9.58
C VAL A 116 0.75 -6.51 9.34
N ALA A 117 -0.09 -5.48 9.20
CA ALA A 117 0.36 -4.11 9.07
C ALA A 117 1.13 -3.65 10.34
N ARG A 118 0.69 -4.08 11.53
CA ARG A 118 1.42 -3.84 12.79
C ARG A 118 2.79 -4.52 12.80
N LYS A 119 2.86 -5.79 12.40
CA LYS A 119 4.12 -6.54 12.27
C LYS A 119 5.07 -5.85 11.30
N ALA A 120 4.59 -5.46 10.12
CA ALA A 120 5.38 -4.73 9.12
C ALA A 120 5.96 -3.42 9.68
N ARG A 121 5.14 -2.65 10.40
CA ARG A 121 5.57 -1.41 11.05
C ARG A 121 6.63 -1.67 12.14
N GLN A 122 6.42 -2.69 12.96
CA GLN A 122 7.34 -3.05 14.04
C GLN A 122 8.70 -3.48 13.48
N LEU A 123 8.72 -4.41 12.52
CA LEU A 123 9.94 -4.87 11.86
C LEU A 123 10.74 -3.72 11.23
N TYR A 124 10.06 -2.78 10.58
CA TYR A 124 10.73 -1.61 10.01
C TYR A 124 11.43 -0.78 11.09
N TRP A 125 10.78 -0.54 12.22
CA TRP A 125 11.35 0.27 13.30
C TRP A 125 12.45 -0.45 14.08
N ASP A 126 12.38 -1.78 14.20
CA ASP A 126 13.44 -2.58 14.80
C ASP A 126 14.70 -2.54 13.92
N TRP A 127 14.53 -2.73 12.60
CA TRP A 127 15.63 -2.59 11.64
C TRP A 127 16.22 -1.17 11.61
N ALA A 128 15.38 -0.13 11.65
CA ALA A 128 15.85 1.25 11.54
C ALA A 128 16.62 1.76 12.78
N LYS A 129 16.52 1.04 13.91
CA LYS A 129 17.21 1.35 15.17
C LYS A 129 18.42 0.47 15.43
N ALA A 130 18.56 -0.64 14.70
CA ALA A 130 19.71 -1.53 14.75
C ALA A 130 20.93 -0.87 14.09
#